data_AF-A0A0L7LNQ7-F1
#
_entry.id   AF-A0A0L7LNQ7-F1
#
_cell.length_a   1.000
_cell.length_b   1.000
_cell.length_c   1.000
_cell.angle_alpha   90.00
_cell.angle_beta   90.00
_cell.angle_gamma   90.00
#
_symmetry.space_group_name_H-M   'P 1'
#
loop_
_entity.id
_entity.type
_entity.pdbx_description
1 polymer ?
#
loop_
_entity_poly.entity_id
_entity_poly.type
_entity_poly.pdbx_seq_one_letter_code
_entity_poly.pdbx_strand_id
1 'polypeptide(L)'
;MSRLGDDVSTNLGEVESRENALDLEFSYHDHEQLTRYLRAVSARYPALTALYSIGKSVQGRDLWVMVISASPYEHMIGKPDVKYVANIHGNEPVGRELLLHLIQVSTIPSLQYYCLLLCKVSADERVIGQPVVV
;
A
#
# COMPACT_ATOMS: atom_id res chain seq x y z
N MET A 1 -19.15 -8.87 -52.27
CA MET A 1 -18.94 -9.82 -51.15
C MET A 1 -17.48 -9.68 -50.73
N SER A 2 -17.11 -8.72 -49.87
CA SER A 2 -17.22 -8.63 -48.40
C SER A 2 -16.22 -9.50 -47.62
N ARG A 3 -15.30 -8.80 -46.93
CA ARG A 3 -14.53 -9.17 -45.70
C ARG A 3 -13.37 -10.19 -45.90
N LEU A 4 -12.23 -10.16 -45.19
CA LEU A 4 -11.80 -9.62 -43.89
C LEU A 4 -10.26 -9.41 -43.92
N GLY A 5 -9.76 -8.55 -43.03
CA GLY A 5 -8.35 -8.49 -42.66
C GLY A 5 -8.04 -7.28 -41.80
N ASP A 6 -8.72 -7.16 -40.66
CA ASP A 6 -8.58 -6.05 -39.71
C ASP A 6 -7.16 -6.01 -39.12
N ASP A 7 -6.51 -4.85 -39.21
CA ASP A 7 -5.25 -4.51 -38.56
C ASP A 7 -5.40 -4.58 -37.03
N VAL A 8 -4.86 -5.63 -36.42
CA VAL A 8 -4.68 -5.69 -34.97
C VAL A 8 -3.41 -4.89 -34.62
N SER A 9 -3.56 -3.57 -34.60
CA SER A 9 -2.60 -2.67 -33.95
C SER A 9 -2.86 -2.73 -32.45
N THR A 10 -2.23 -3.67 -31.75
CA THR A 10 -2.23 -3.66 -30.27
C THR A 10 -1.53 -2.40 -29.78
N ASN A 11 -2.28 -1.54 -29.11
CA ASN A 11 -1.84 -0.31 -28.44
C ASN A 11 -0.70 -0.58 -27.45
N LEU A 12 0.54 -0.34 -27.88
CA LEU A 12 1.72 -0.37 -27.00
C LEU A 12 1.65 0.72 -25.90
N GLY A 13 0.97 1.84 -26.14
CA GLY A 13 0.82 2.94 -25.18
C GLY A 13 -0.14 2.70 -24.01
N GLU A 14 -1.05 1.73 -24.11
CA GLU A 14 -1.98 1.37 -23.02
C GLU A 14 -1.38 0.38 -22.03
N VAL A 15 -0.30 -0.32 -22.41
CA VAL A 15 0.36 -1.32 -21.56
C VAL A 15 1.37 -0.67 -20.63
N GLU A 16 2.20 0.27 -21.12
CA GLU A 16 3.18 1.01 -20.30
C GLU A 16 2.52 1.90 -19.22
N SER A 17 1.36 2.50 -19.52
CA SER A 17 0.64 3.35 -18.57
C SER A 17 0.07 2.59 -17.37
N ARG A 18 -0.15 1.28 -17.49
CA ARG A 18 -0.66 0.41 -16.41
C ARG A 18 0.44 -0.11 -15.48
N GLU A 19 1.71 -0.01 -15.89
CA GLU A 19 2.87 -0.32 -15.04
C GLU A 19 3.33 0.93 -14.26
N ASN A 20 3.23 2.12 -14.86
CA ASN A 20 3.64 3.38 -14.23
C ASN A 20 2.67 3.94 -13.16
N ALA A 21 1.42 3.46 -13.11
CA ALA A 21 0.39 4.06 -12.24
C ALA A 21 0.61 3.83 -10.72
N LEU A 22 1.58 3.01 -10.35
CA LEU A 22 1.95 2.73 -8.95
C LEU A 22 3.38 3.17 -8.61
N ASP A 23 4.10 3.76 -9.57
CA ASP A 23 5.43 4.29 -9.30
C ASP A 23 5.28 5.56 -8.44
N LEU A 24 5.70 5.48 -7.19
CA LEU A 24 5.57 6.58 -6.25
C LEU A 24 6.69 7.59 -6.53
N GLU A 25 6.32 8.82 -6.83
CA GLU A 25 7.30 9.90 -7.01
C GLU A 25 8.00 10.20 -5.68
N PHE A 26 9.30 10.48 -5.70
CA PHE A 26 10.05 10.94 -4.52
C PHE A 26 9.66 12.37 -4.14
N SER A 27 8.48 12.51 -3.53
CA SER A 27 7.93 13.77 -3.04
C SER A 27 7.17 13.54 -1.73
N TYR A 28 6.75 14.62 -1.06
CA TYR A 28 5.93 14.50 0.14
C TYR A 28 4.46 14.31 -0.23
N HIS A 29 3.87 13.22 0.25
CA HIS A 29 2.47 12.91 0.01
C HIS A 29 1.58 13.41 1.14
N ASP A 30 0.54 14.17 0.81
CA ASP A 30 -0.52 14.49 1.74
C ASP A 30 -1.38 13.25 2.07
N HIS A 31 -2.36 13.42 2.97
CA HIS A 31 -3.20 12.31 3.39
C HIS A 31 -4.08 11.74 2.28
N GLU A 32 -4.56 12.57 1.34
CA GLU A 32 -5.41 12.12 0.24
C GLU A 32 -4.59 11.37 -0.80
N GLN A 33 -3.40 11.86 -1.14
CA GLN A 33 -2.45 11.20 -2.02
C GLN A 33 -2.02 9.84 -1.44
N LEU A 34 -1.65 9.80 -0.16
CA LEU A 34 -1.35 8.56 0.56
C LEU A 34 -2.53 7.59 0.52
N THR A 35 -3.75 8.06 0.81
CA THR A 35 -4.94 7.21 0.84
C THR A 35 -5.23 6.62 -0.54
N ARG A 36 -5.11 7.43 -1.59
CA ARG A 36 -5.29 6.98 -2.98
C ARG A 36 -4.26 5.93 -3.34
N TYR A 37 -2.99 6.15 -3.03
CA TYR A 37 -1.91 5.21 -3.29
C TYR A 37 -2.14 3.86 -2.59
N LEU A 38 -2.40 3.86 -1.27
CA LEU A 38 -2.63 2.62 -0.53
C LEU A 38 -3.83 1.82 -1.07
N ARG A 39 -4.92 2.51 -1.43
CA ARG A 39 -6.08 1.86 -2.06
C ARG A 39 -5.75 1.27 -3.42
N ALA A 40 -4.96 1.98 -4.24
CA ALA A 40 -4.52 1.51 -5.54
C ALA A 40 -3.63 0.25 -5.41
N VAL A 41 -2.69 0.25 -4.46
CA VAL A 41 -1.87 -0.93 -4.14
C VAL A 41 -2.74 -2.11 -3.72
N SER A 42 -3.68 -1.89 -2.81
CA SER A 42 -4.58 -2.96 -2.32
C SER A 42 -5.46 -3.55 -3.44
N ALA A 43 -5.97 -2.69 -4.33
CA ALA A 43 -6.74 -3.12 -5.49
C ALA A 43 -5.90 -3.87 -6.53
N ARG A 44 -4.61 -3.53 -6.67
CA ARG A 44 -3.71 -4.18 -7.62
C ARG A 44 -3.22 -5.54 -7.13
N TYR A 45 -2.95 -5.67 -5.84
CA TYR A 45 -2.37 -6.88 -5.23
C TYR A 45 -3.25 -7.46 -4.11
N PRO A 46 -4.53 -7.79 -4.38
CA PRO A 46 -5.48 -8.22 -3.35
C PRO A 46 -5.09 -9.56 -2.69
N ALA A 47 -4.35 -10.41 -3.39
CA ALA A 47 -3.85 -11.68 -2.85
C ALA A 47 -2.68 -11.49 -1.87
N LEU A 48 -1.96 -10.37 -1.94
CA LEU A 48 -0.76 -10.11 -1.16
C LEU A 48 -0.96 -9.02 -0.11
N THR A 49 -2.02 -8.24 -0.21
CA THR A 49 -2.20 -7.04 0.59
C THR A 49 -3.59 -6.93 1.19
N ALA A 50 -3.65 -6.40 2.40
CA ALA A 50 -4.91 -5.99 3.03
C ALA A 50 -4.75 -4.57 3.57
N LEU A 51 -5.69 -3.70 3.20
CA LEU A 51 -5.74 -2.32 3.68
C LEU A 51 -6.94 -2.16 4.61
N TYR A 52 -6.70 -1.68 5.82
CA TYR A 52 -7.75 -1.33 6.77
C TYR A 52 -7.38 -0.10 7.60
N SER A 53 -8.39 0.46 8.25
CA SER A 53 -8.23 1.60 9.16
C SER A 53 -8.41 1.10 10.60
N ILE A 54 -7.46 1.44 11.48
CA ILE A 54 -7.55 1.09 12.92
C ILE A 54 -8.28 2.17 13.74
N GLY A 55 -8.87 3.15 13.07
CA GLY A 55 -9.58 4.25 13.72
C GLY A 55 -9.45 5.55 12.95
N LYS A 56 -9.93 6.63 13.57
CA LYS A 56 -9.85 7.98 13.02
C LYS A 56 -8.96 8.86 13.88
N SER A 57 -8.24 9.75 13.22
CA SER A 57 -7.52 10.88 13.79
C SER A 57 -8.47 11.89 14.43
N VAL A 58 -7.98 12.85 15.21
CA VAL A 58 -8.82 13.91 15.82
C VAL A 58 -9.48 14.79 14.77
N GLN A 59 -8.89 14.85 13.57
CA GLN A 59 -9.41 15.57 12.41
C GLN A 59 -10.25 14.66 11.49
N GLY A 60 -10.61 13.45 11.93
CA GLY A 60 -11.46 12.53 11.18
C GLY A 60 -10.76 11.77 10.05
N ARG A 61 -9.43 11.84 9.98
CA ARG A 61 -8.63 11.12 8.96
C ARG A 61 -8.46 9.64 9.30
N ASP A 62 -8.41 8.77 8.30
CA ASP A 62 -8.19 7.34 8.53
C ASP A 62 -6.77 7.05 9.03
N LEU A 63 -6.67 6.09 9.95
CA LEU A 63 -5.40 5.57 10.41
C LEU A 63 -5.08 4.29 9.65
N TRP A 64 -4.49 4.46 8.47
CA TRP A 64 -4.24 3.35 7.57
C TRP A 64 -3.19 2.38 8.09
N VAL A 65 -3.50 1.09 7.93
CA VAL A 65 -2.59 -0.04 8.06
C VAL A 65 -2.60 -0.82 6.75
N MET A 66 -1.42 -0.99 6.16
CA MET A 66 -1.21 -1.89 5.03
C MET A 66 -0.55 -3.17 5.54
N VAL A 67 -1.17 -4.31 5.27
CA VAL A 67 -0.62 -5.64 5.46
C VAL A 67 0.02 -6.10 4.17
N ILE A 68 1.22 -6.67 4.22
CA ILE A 68 1.83 -7.36 3.08
C ILE A 68 2.20 -8.79 3.51
N SER A 69 1.58 -9.79 2.87
CA SER A 69 1.74 -11.22 3.20
C SER A 69 1.10 -12.08 2.10
N ALA A 70 1.62 -13.29 1.86
CA ALA A 70 0.95 -14.30 1.02
C ALA A 70 -0.44 -14.72 1.54
N SER A 71 -0.70 -14.51 2.84
CA SER A 71 -2.01 -14.67 3.48
C SER A 71 -2.28 -13.38 4.27
N PRO A 72 -2.84 -12.33 3.66
CA PRO A 72 -2.95 -11.01 4.30
C PRO A 72 -4.12 -10.89 5.29
N TYR A 73 -5.04 -11.86 5.30
CA TYR A 73 -6.21 -11.89 6.19
C TYR A 73 -6.11 -12.90 7.32
N GLU A 74 -5.05 -13.71 7.38
CA GLU A 74 -4.91 -14.80 8.34
C GLU A 74 -3.51 -14.81 8.97
N HIS A 75 -3.47 -14.95 10.30
CA HIS A 75 -2.24 -15.21 11.02
C HIS A 75 -1.84 -16.68 10.83
N MET A 76 -0.60 -16.92 10.43
CA MET A 76 -0.07 -18.27 10.21
C MET A 76 0.90 -18.66 11.33
N ILE A 77 0.60 -19.78 12.01
CA ILE A 77 1.47 -20.30 13.08
C ILE A 77 2.89 -20.54 12.52
N GLY A 78 3.90 -20.02 13.21
CA GLY A 78 5.29 -20.14 12.82
C GLY A 78 5.77 -19.06 11.83
N LYS A 79 4.87 -18.20 11.34
CA LYS A 79 5.23 -16.97 10.63
C LYS A 79 5.19 -15.81 11.63
N PRO A 80 6.33 -15.17 11.95
CA PRO A 80 6.33 -14.02 12.83
C PRO A 80 5.75 -12.80 12.12
N ASP A 81 5.20 -11.92 12.94
CA ASP A 81 4.59 -10.68 12.49
C ASP A 81 5.46 -9.50 12.92
N VAL A 82 5.71 -8.61 11.96
CA VAL A 82 6.55 -7.43 12.14
C VAL A 82 5.73 -6.20 11.78
N LYS A 83 5.78 -5.17 12.63
CA LYS A 83 5.17 -3.88 12.31
C LYS A 83 6.20 -2.78 12.18
N TYR A 84 6.00 -1.92 11.19
CA TYR A 84 6.63 -0.61 11.11
C TYR A 84 5.57 0.47 11.33
N VAL A 85 5.90 1.43 12.18
CA VAL A 85 5.06 2.59 12.48
C VAL A 85 5.89 3.83 12.23
N ALA A 86 5.37 4.77 11.46
CA ALA A 86 6.05 6.03 11.23
C ALA A 86 5.09 7.23 11.24
N ASN A 87 5.73 8.40 11.27
CA ASN A 87 5.12 9.72 11.23
C ASN A 87 4.22 10.02 12.44
N ILE A 88 4.50 9.44 13.62
CA ILE A 88 3.73 9.67 14.88
C ILE A 88 3.65 11.16 15.21
N HIS A 89 4.79 11.87 15.12
CA HIS A 89 4.82 13.33 15.15
C HIS A 89 4.57 13.86 13.73
N GLY A 90 3.61 14.79 13.60
CA GLY A 90 3.18 15.26 12.28
C GLY A 90 4.21 16.06 11.49
N ASN A 91 5.23 16.60 12.17
CA ASN A 91 6.35 17.32 11.58
C ASN A 91 7.55 16.43 11.21
N GLU A 92 7.42 15.10 11.34
CA GLU A 92 8.47 14.12 10.97
C GLU A 92 8.02 13.29 9.74
N PRO A 93 7.86 13.90 8.54
CA PRO A 93 7.27 13.24 7.37
C PRO A 93 8.18 12.19 6.73
N VAL A 94 9.49 12.23 6.99
CA VAL A 94 10.48 11.34 6.35
C VAL A 94 10.12 9.86 6.55
N GLY A 95 9.70 9.49 7.77
CA GLY A 95 9.30 8.12 8.05
C GLY A 95 8.06 7.67 7.27
N ARG A 96 7.11 8.58 6.99
CA ARG A 96 5.94 8.27 6.16
C ARG A 96 6.37 7.93 4.73
N GLU A 97 7.20 8.77 4.12
CA GLU A 97 7.62 8.55 2.73
C GLU A 97 8.46 7.27 2.59
N LEU A 98 9.35 7.00 3.55
CA LEU A 98 10.11 5.73 3.60
C LEU A 98 9.19 4.51 3.63
N LEU A 99 8.11 4.55 4.41
CA LEU A 99 7.14 3.45 4.47
C LEU A 99 6.31 3.31 3.19
N LEU A 100 5.99 4.41 2.49
CA LEU A 100 5.28 4.33 1.20
C LEU A 100 6.15 3.68 0.12
N HIS A 101 7.43 4.05 0.04
CA HIS A 101 8.38 3.42 -0.87
C HIS A 101 8.72 1.98 -0.47
N LEU A 102 8.74 1.65 0.83
CA LEU A 102 8.89 0.27 1.28
C LEU A 102 7.73 -0.59 0.77
N ILE A 103 6.49 -0.10 0.86
CA ILE A 103 5.31 -0.79 0.30
C ILE A 103 5.46 -1.01 -1.21
N GLN A 104 5.96 0.01 -1.94
CA GLN A 104 6.19 -0.12 -3.38
C GLN A 104 7.15 -1.26 -3.69
N VAL A 105 8.32 -1.27 -3.04
CA VAL A 105 9.35 -2.30 -3.25
C VAL A 105 8.87 -3.69 -2.82
N SER A 106 8.14 -3.78 -1.70
CA SER A 106 7.62 -5.06 -1.19
C SER A 106 6.48 -5.65 -2.04
N THR A 107 5.81 -4.86 -2.87
CA THR A 107 4.75 -5.33 -3.76
C THR A 107 5.24 -5.70 -5.16
N ILE A 108 6.56 -5.63 -5.40
CA ILE A 108 7.18 -6.11 -6.64
C ILE A 108 7.10 -7.66 -6.67
N PRO A 109 6.52 -8.27 -7.73
CA PRO A 109 6.22 -9.72 -7.79
C PRO A 109 7.42 -10.66 -7.60
N SER A 110 8.65 -10.18 -7.75
CA SER A 110 9.87 -10.99 -7.66
C SER A 110 10.31 -11.32 -6.22
N LEU A 111 9.72 -10.68 -5.20
CA LEU A 111 10.10 -10.87 -3.79
C LEU A 111 8.96 -11.47 -2.96
N GLN A 112 8.61 -12.74 -3.19
CA GLN A 112 7.52 -13.42 -2.47
C GLN A 112 7.90 -13.99 -1.08
N TYR A 113 9.04 -13.60 -0.50
CA TYR A 113 9.55 -14.15 0.76
C TYR A 113 9.37 -13.20 1.96
N TYR A 114 8.14 -12.84 2.34
CA TYR A 114 7.97 -11.92 3.49
C TYR A 114 7.01 -12.42 4.59
N CYS A 115 7.55 -12.35 5.83
CA CYS A 115 6.85 -12.26 7.11
C CYS A 115 5.84 -11.10 7.10
N LEU A 116 4.75 -11.20 7.85
CA LEU A 116 3.67 -10.21 7.84
C LEU A 116 4.27 -8.83 8.12
N LEU A 117 4.15 -7.91 7.16
CA LEU A 117 4.56 -6.53 7.33
C LEU A 117 3.33 -5.67 7.59
N LEU A 118 3.18 -5.17 8.81
CA LEU A 118 2.11 -4.24 9.18
C LEU A 118 2.65 -2.80 9.20
N CYS A 119 2.21 -1.99 8.25
CA CYS A 119 2.72 -0.63 8.05
C CYS A 119 1.67 0.40 8.50
N LYS A 120 1.86 1.05 9.65
CA LYS A 120 1.01 2.18 10.09
C LYS A 120 1.67 3.51 9.71
N VAL A 121 0.95 4.30 8.93
CA VAL A 121 1.41 5.61 8.49
C VAL A 121 0.47 6.67 9.04
N SER A 122 0.83 7.33 10.15
CA SER A 122 -0.05 8.33 10.75
C SER A 122 0.64 9.38 11.60
N ALA A 123 0.43 10.63 11.18
CA ALA A 123 0.55 11.87 11.95
C ALA A 123 -0.72 12.17 12.72
N ASP A 124 -0.86 11.58 13.91
CA ASP A 124 -1.77 12.09 14.94
C ASP A 124 -1.41 11.48 16.31
N GLU A 125 -0.99 12.32 17.26
CA GLU A 125 -0.51 11.91 18.59
C GLU A 125 -1.60 11.26 19.47
N ARG A 126 -2.87 11.23 19.05
CA ARG A 126 -3.99 10.83 19.92
C ARG A 126 -4.56 9.43 19.74
N VAL A 127 -3.91 8.54 18.98
CA VAL A 127 -4.39 7.13 18.83
C VAL A 127 -3.27 6.12 19.05
N ILE A 128 -2.69 6.17 20.25
CA ILE A 128 -1.81 5.12 20.79
C ILE A 128 -2.59 4.48 21.96
N GLY A 129 -3.39 3.46 21.68
CA GLY A 129 -4.20 2.84 22.75
C GLY A 129 -5.12 1.70 22.33
N GLN A 130 -5.41 1.52 21.04
CA GLN A 130 -6.05 0.29 20.59
C GLN A 130 -4.98 -0.79 20.37
N PRO A 131 -5.13 -1.99 20.98
CA PRO A 131 -4.27 -3.10 20.66
C PRO A 131 -4.46 -3.44 19.18
N VAL A 132 -3.40 -3.26 18.40
CA VAL A 132 -3.27 -3.98 17.15
C VAL A 132 -3.05 -5.41 17.59
N VAL A 133 -4.09 -6.23 17.51
CA VAL A 133 -3.95 -7.68 17.68
C VAL A 133 -3.02 -8.11 16.57
N VAL A 134 -1.79 -8.43 16.97
CA VAL A 134 -0.84 -9.19 16.17
C VAL A 134 -1.21 -10.65 16.40
#